data_AF-A0A1M7JYH6-F1
#
_entry.id   AF-A0A1M7JYH6-F1
#
_cell.length_a   1.000
_cell.length_b   1.000
_cell.length_c   1.000
_cell.angle_alpha   90.00
_cell.angle_beta   90.00
_cell.angle_gamma   90.00
#
_symmetry.space_group_name_H-M   'P 1'
#
loop_
_entity.id
_entity.type
_entity.pdbx_description
1 polymer ?
#
loop_
_entity_poly.entity_id
_entity_poly.type
_entity_poly.pdbx_seq_one_letter_code
_entity_poly.pdbx_strand_id
1 'polypeptide(L)' 'MFTHTAAGELAKAGIFMNAVDTGWVTDEDPAELAKKKQELEDFQPPLDIVDGAARVMDPLFEGINTGNIGVGNS' A
#
# COMPACT_ATOMS: atom_id res chain seq x y z
N MET A 1 7.02 -2.40 12.89
CA MET A 1 5.78 -2.13 12.13
C MET A 1 4.65 -2.95 12.74
N PHE A 2 3.40 -2.44 12.80
CA PHE A 2 2.25 -3.13 13.44
C PHE A 2 2.03 -4.54 12.91
N THR A 3 2.17 -4.72 11.60
CA THR A 3 2.08 -6.03 10.93
C THR A 3 3.08 -7.03 11.49
N HIS A 4 4.35 -6.64 11.66
CA HIS A 4 5.39 -7.51 12.22
C HIS A 4 5.09 -7.95 13.66
N THR A 5 4.44 -7.11 14.48
CA THR A 5 4.12 -7.46 15.87
C THR A 5 2.83 -8.28 15.99
N ALA A 6 1.83 -8.03 15.15
CA ALA A 6 0.50 -8.65 15.27
C ALA A 6 0.31 -9.89 14.38
N ALA A 7 1.02 -10.01 13.25
CA ALA A 7 0.77 -11.07 12.26
C ALA A 7 0.90 -12.48 12.83
N GLY A 8 1.89 -12.74 13.69
CA GLY A 8 2.12 -14.08 14.26
C GLY A 8 1.01 -14.55 15.21
N GLU A 9 0.38 -13.64 15.96
CA GLU A 9 -0.75 -13.98 16.83
C GLU A 9 -2.04 -14.15 16.02
N LEU A 10 -2.28 -13.25 15.06
CA LEU A 10 -3.45 -13.30 14.19
C LEU A 10 -3.46 -14.55 13.29
N ALA A 11 -2.29 -15.01 12.84
CA ALA A 11 -2.17 -16.23 12.04
C ALA A 11 -2.70 -17.46 12.79
N LYS A 12 -2.56 -17.52 14.12
CA LYS A 12 -3.12 -18.62 14.95
C LYS A 12 -4.65 -18.62 14.95
N ALA A 13 -5.27 -17.47 14.69
CA ALA A 13 -6.71 -17.31 14.52
C ALA A 13 -7.15 -17.40 13.04
N GLY A 14 -6.25 -17.78 12.13
CA GLY A 14 -6.52 -17.85 10.68
C GLY A 14 -6.57 -16.49 9.98
N ILE A 15 -6.10 -15.42 10.64
CA ILE A 15 -6.06 -14.07 10.08
C ILE A 15 -4.62 -13.78 9.64
N PHE A 16 -4.40 -13.73 8.32
CA PHE A 16 -3.10 -13.39 7.74
C PHE A 16 -3.03 -11.89 7.47
N MET A 17 -1.89 -11.28 7.76
CA MET A 17 -1.71 -9.83 7.70
C MET A 17 -0.38 -9.48 7.03
N ASN A 18 -0.44 -8.58 6.06
CA ASN A 18 0.70 -8.00 5.36
C ASN A 18 0.58 -6.48 5.29
N ALA A 19 1.68 -5.80 4.96
CA ALA A 19 1.71 -4.38 4.67
C ALA A 19 2.43 -4.14 3.34
N VAL A 20 1.90 -3.21 2.57
CA VAL A 20 2.49 -2.71 1.32
C VAL A 20 2.65 -1.20 1.46
N ASP A 21 3.83 -0.70 1.14
CA ASP A 21 4.07 0.73 0.93
C ASP A 21 3.97 1.00 -0.57
N THR A 22 2.96 1.79 -0.97
CA THR A 22 2.74 2.11 -2.38
C THR A 22 3.78 3.07 -2.93
N GLY A 23 4.47 3.83 -2.07
CA GLY A 23 5.24 5.01 -2.44
C GLY A 23 4.35 6.25 -2.62
N TRP A 24 4.92 7.31 -3.21
CA TRP A 24 4.31 8.63 -3.27
C TRP A 24 3.26 8.74 -4.38
N VAL A 25 1.99 8.60 -4.00
CA VAL A 25 0.82 8.58 -4.90
C VAL A 25 -0.05 9.86 -4.83
N THR A 26 0.13 10.69 -3.80
CA THR A 26 -0.63 11.94 -3.57
C THR A 26 0.26 13.02 -2.93
N ASP A 27 -0.06 14.30 -3.11
CA ASP A 27 0.70 15.44 -2.52
C ASP A 27 0.57 15.53 -0.98
N GLU A 28 -0.26 14.68 -0.35
CA GLU A 28 -0.59 14.62 1.10
C GLU A 28 -1.07 15.92 1.78
N ASP A 29 -0.93 17.06 1.09
CA ASP A 29 -1.39 18.37 1.49
C ASP A 29 -2.92 18.50 1.42
N PRO A 30 -3.50 19.46 2.16
CA PRO A 30 -4.92 19.77 2.05
C PRO A 30 -5.34 20.00 0.59
N ALA A 31 -6.50 19.48 0.19
CA ALA A 31 -6.95 19.45 -1.20
C ALA A 31 -6.87 20.82 -1.92
N GLU A 32 -7.15 21.91 -1.21
CA GLU A 32 -7.07 23.27 -1.75
C GLU A 32 -5.63 23.73 -2.03
N LEU A 33 -4.66 23.26 -1.24
CA LEU A 33 -3.24 23.56 -1.42
C LEU A 33 -2.64 22.70 -2.53
N ALA A 34 -2.96 21.41 -2.54
CA ALA A 34 -2.53 20.47 -3.58
C ALA A 34 -3.01 20.91 -4.98
N LYS A 35 -4.29 21.32 -5.11
CA LYS A 35 -4.82 21.86 -6.37
C LYS A 35 -4.06 23.10 -6.84
N LYS A 36 -3.76 24.02 -5.92
CA LYS A 36 -2.99 25.23 -6.26
C LYS A 36 -1.59 24.90 -6.76
N LYS A 37 -0.90 23.97 -6.12
CA LYS A 37 0.43 23.51 -6.57
C LYS A 37 0.37 22.82 -7.92
N GLN A 38 -0.65 22.02 -8.16
CA GLN A 38 -0.86 21.35 -9.44
C GLN A 38 -1.14 22.37 -10.57
N GLU A 39 -1.93 23.42 -10.30
CA GLU A 39 -2.25 24.46 -11.29
C GLU A 39 -1.09 25.46 -11.53
N LEU A 40 -0.35 25.82 -10.47
CA LEU A 40 0.68 26.87 -10.54
C LEU A 40 2.09 26.34 -10.81
N GLU A 41 2.39 25.13 -10.34
CA GLU A 41 3.74 24.56 -10.35
C GLU A 41 3.84 23.29 -11.20
N ASP A 42 2.72 22.88 -11.85
CA ASP A 42 2.58 21.59 -12.56
C ASP A 42 3.05 20.40 -11.71
N PHE A 43 2.81 20.51 -10.40
CA PHE A 43 3.27 19.53 -9.45
C PHE A 43 2.46 18.24 -9.56
N GLN A 44 3.13 17.10 -9.73
CA GLN A 44 2.52 15.77 -9.72
C GLN A 44 3.41 14.76 -8.97
N PRO A 45 2.83 13.89 -8.11
CA PRO A 45 3.55 12.76 -7.52
C PRO A 45 4.06 11.79 -8.59
N PRO A 46 5.15 11.04 -8.31
CA PRO A 46 5.78 10.14 -9.29
C PRO A 46 4.97 8.89 -9.61
N LEU A 47 3.97 8.54 -8.79
CA LEU A 47 3.06 7.42 -9.01
C LEU A 47 1.64 7.93 -9.04
N ASP A 48 0.81 7.31 -9.87
CA ASP A 48 -0.62 7.60 -9.86
C ASP A 48 -1.40 6.67 -8.91
N ILE A 49 -2.69 6.94 -8.76
CA ILE A 49 -3.59 6.18 -7.88
C ILE A 49 -3.76 4.73 -8.37
N VAL A 50 -3.68 4.50 -9.68
CA VAL A 50 -3.82 3.17 -10.29
C VAL A 50 -2.57 2.34 -10.03
N ASP A 51 -1.37 2.94 -10.14
CA ASP A 51 -0.10 2.31 -9.77
C ASP A 51 -0.09 1.91 -8.29
N GLY A 52 -0.57 2.80 -7.42
CA GLY A 52 -0.71 2.53 -6.00
C GLY A 52 -1.66 1.35 -5.73
N ALA A 53 -2.84 1.36 -6.35
CA ALA A 53 -3.80 0.27 -6.22
C ALA A 53 -3.25 -1.07 -6.71
N ALA A 54 -2.55 -1.08 -7.85
CA ALA A 54 -1.94 -2.29 -8.40
C ALA A 54 -0.93 -2.91 -7.43
N ARG A 55 -0.07 -2.09 -6.78
CA ARG A 55 0.91 -2.56 -5.80
C ARG A 55 0.26 -3.20 -4.55
N VAL A 56 -0.91 -2.72 -4.13
CA VAL A 56 -1.66 -3.33 -3.02
C VAL A 56 -2.26 -4.68 -3.45
N MET A 57 -2.75 -4.76 -4.69
CA MET A 57 -3.48 -5.93 -5.18
C MET A 57 -2.57 -7.08 -5.63
N ASP A 58 -1.38 -6.79 -6.14
CA ASP A 58 -0.43 -7.77 -6.66
C ASP A 58 -0.11 -8.92 -5.67
N PRO A 59 0.33 -8.65 -4.42
CA PRO A 59 0.63 -9.72 -3.47
C PRO A 59 -0.61 -10.51 -3.02
N LEU A 60 -1.81 -9.91 -3.09
CA LEU A 60 -3.06 -10.64 -2.82
C LEU A 60 -3.33 -11.66 -3.92
N PHE A 61 -3.21 -11.25 -5.19
CA PHE A 61 -3.41 -12.15 -6.32
C PHE A 61 -2.30 -13.21 -6.40
N GLU A 62 -1.05 -12.86 -6.11
CA GLU A 62 0.04 -13.81 -5.99
C GLU A 62 -0.28 -14.89 -4.95
N GLY A 63 -0.71 -14.48 -3.75
CA GLY A 63 -1.09 -15.40 -2.67
C GLY A 63 -2.26 -16.32 -3.04
N ILE A 64 -3.27 -15.80 -3.75
CA ILE A 64 -4.41 -16.60 -4.24
C ILE A 64 -3.97 -17.60 -5.30
N ASN A 65 -3.17 -17.16 -6.27
CA ASN A 65 -2.79 -17.97 -7.43
C ASN A 65 -1.76 -19.05 -7.09
N THR A 66 -0.86 -18.77 -6.15
CA THR A 66 0.24 -19.68 -5.76
C THR A 66 -0.06 -20.47 -4.50
N GLY A 67 -1.05 -20.05 -3.70
CA GLY A 67 -1.29 -20.55 -2.35
C GLY A 67 -0.25 -20.09 -1.32
N ASN A 68 0.73 -19.27 -1.73
CA ASN A 68 1.77 -18.74 -0.85
C ASN A 68 1.35 -17.39 -0.30
N ILE A 69 0.62 -17.40 0.81
CA ILE A 69 0.30 -16.18 1.55
C ILE A 69 1.56 -15.81 2.33
N GLY A 70 2.41 -14.96 1.75
CA GLY A 70 3.60 -14.47 2.44
C GLY A 70 3.19 -13.93 3.79
N VAL A 71 3.64 -14.55 4.88
CA VAL A 71 3.43 -14.05 6.23
C VAL A 71 4.72 -13.30 6.54
N GLY A 72 4.62 -12.00 6.86
CA GLY A 72 5.77 -11.10 7.04
C GLY A 72 7.02 -11.83 7.52
N ASN A 73 8.04 -11.89 6.65
CA ASN A 73 9.26 -12.67 6.84
C ASN A 73 9.81 -12.47 8.26
N SER A 74 9.90 -13.58 9.00
CA SER A 74 10.69 -13.70 10.23
C SER A 74 12.18 -13.48 9.98
#